data_AF-A0A1B3SJC4-F1
#
_entry.id   AF-A0A1B3SJC4-F1
#
_cell.length_a   1.000
_cell.length_b   1.000
_cell.length_c   1.000
_cell.angle_alpha   90.00
_cell.angle_beta   90.00
_cell.angle_gamma   90.00
#
_symmetry.space_group_name_H-M   'P 1'
#
loop_
_entity.id
_entity.type
_entity.pdbx_description
1 polymer ?
#
loop_
_entity_poly.entity_id
_entity_poly.type
_entity_poly.pdbx_seq_one_letter_code
_entity_poly.pdbx_strand_id
1 'polypeptide(L)'
;MQTEKKKIVIVDGYHLLHKGYYGSLKRKKVAVNRDGVLINAVYVFVAKINEMVASKEYHTVIVTFDVGKDCWRRELYPAYKATRKETPNDLIPQMQLVRDFLSAANIPWYEKNYFEGDDIIGTITRIAVQLGYKVDIISNDKDTYQLVSDDVNIISQQSKKTKKEVITEKEVIEKFGCKPSQIPDIKSLLGDHSDNIKGVKGMYYNTAISLIQKFGCVENIFENLDQLSAKNRVKMEQCKEQVLLNKKIARILKDVNIGRINFKPLQINYVRFMGFLKRERMWAFTKVIEQKRNEQILERQKRMNKDNNDLEKVNGNNNVSKSFNINKTKTPNHLKKPLSDKSSTKVNNLNFNDKTKK
;
A
#
# COMPACT_ATOMS: atom_id res chain seq x y z
N MET A 1 -30.53 12.99 4.36
CA MET A 1 -29.18 13.58 4.23
C MET A 1 -28.21 12.46 3.91
N GLN A 2 -27.56 12.47 2.74
CA GLN A 2 -26.47 11.52 2.48
C GLN A 2 -25.32 11.88 3.43
N THR A 3 -24.96 10.97 4.32
CA THR A 3 -23.76 11.11 5.15
C THR A 3 -22.55 11.23 4.22
N GLU A 4 -21.73 12.27 4.42
CA GLU A 4 -20.53 12.49 3.63
C GLU A 4 -19.61 11.26 3.69
N LYS A 5 -19.25 10.72 2.53
CA LYS A 5 -18.35 9.56 2.43
C LYS A 5 -17.01 9.89 3.07
N LYS A 6 -16.53 9.00 3.94
CA LYS A 6 -15.18 9.13 4.52
C LYS A 6 -14.14 9.04 3.42
N LYS A 7 -13.14 9.91 3.47
CA LYS A 7 -12.04 9.96 2.49
C LYS A 7 -10.82 9.20 3.02
N ILE A 8 -10.19 8.36 2.21
CA ILE A 8 -8.92 7.70 2.51
C ILE A 8 -7.87 8.10 1.48
N VAL A 9 -6.60 7.93 1.84
CA VAL A 9 -5.49 8.07 0.89
C VAL A 9 -4.67 6.79 0.82
N ILE A 10 -4.34 6.37 -0.40
CA ILE A 10 -3.43 5.26 -0.68
C ILE A 10 -2.17 5.85 -1.32
N VAL A 11 -1.01 5.55 -0.75
CA VAL A 11 0.28 6.09 -1.18
C VAL A 11 1.09 4.98 -1.83
N ASP A 12 1.54 5.23 -3.06
CA ASP A 12 2.58 4.43 -3.70
C ASP A 12 3.91 4.67 -2.98
N GLY A 13 4.30 3.70 -2.16
CA GLY A 13 5.41 3.83 -1.23
C GLY A 13 6.76 3.91 -1.92
N TYR A 14 6.99 3.11 -2.96
CA TYR A 14 8.27 3.09 -3.66
C TYR A 14 8.43 4.28 -4.59
N HIS A 15 7.37 4.71 -5.27
CA HIS A 15 7.44 5.95 -6.01
C HIS A 15 7.79 7.13 -5.10
N LEU A 16 7.14 7.24 -3.93
CA LEU A 16 7.47 8.27 -2.94
C LEU A 16 8.92 8.16 -2.44
N LEU A 17 9.40 6.94 -2.19
CA LEU A 17 10.75 6.68 -1.71
C LEU A 17 11.82 7.02 -2.77
N HIS A 18 11.67 6.54 -4.01
CA HIS A 18 12.59 6.85 -5.12
C HIS A 18 12.64 8.36 -5.41
N LYS A 19 11.48 9.03 -5.40
CA LYS A 19 11.42 10.49 -5.54
C LYS A 19 12.15 11.20 -4.40
N GLY A 20 12.00 10.70 -3.17
CA GLY A 20 12.73 11.18 -2.01
C GLY A 20 14.24 11.00 -2.16
N TYR A 21 14.68 9.83 -2.62
CA TYR A 21 16.08 9.49 -2.85
C TYR A 21 16.72 10.45 -3.87
N TYR A 22 16.29 10.40 -5.14
CA TYR A 22 16.91 11.22 -6.20
C TYR A 22 16.74 12.72 -5.98
N GLY A 23 15.62 13.14 -5.38
CA GLY A 23 15.36 14.55 -5.08
C GLY A 23 16.25 15.11 -3.96
N SER A 24 16.77 14.26 -3.07
CA SER A 24 17.60 14.68 -1.93
C SER A 24 19.10 14.48 -2.15
N LEU A 25 19.53 13.65 -3.11
CA LEU A 25 20.94 13.53 -3.49
C LEU A 25 21.56 14.84 -4.00
N LYS A 26 20.73 15.78 -4.48
CA LYS A 26 21.18 17.11 -4.94
C LYS A 26 21.60 18.06 -3.79
N ARG A 27 21.50 17.63 -2.53
CA ARG A 27 21.85 18.44 -1.36
C ARG A 27 23.34 18.36 -1.06
N LYS A 28 23.91 19.45 -0.52
CA LYS A 28 25.32 19.52 -0.09
C LYS A 28 25.71 18.45 0.95
N LYS A 29 24.77 18.07 1.82
CA LYS A 29 24.94 17.02 2.83
C LYS A 29 23.75 16.08 2.78
N VAL A 30 24.03 14.78 2.60
CA VAL A 30 23.04 13.71 2.60
C VAL A 30 22.99 13.12 4.02
N ALA A 31 21.78 12.85 4.51
CA ALA A 31 21.60 12.38 5.87
C ALA A 31 21.96 10.89 6.00
N VAL A 32 22.67 10.54 7.07
CA VAL A 32 23.04 9.17 7.46
C VAL A 32 22.54 8.89 8.88
N ASN A 33 22.18 7.63 9.17
CA ASN A 33 21.84 7.20 10.53
C ASN A 33 23.11 6.86 11.34
N ARG A 34 22.92 6.32 12.54
CA ARG A 34 24.04 5.94 13.44
C ARG A 34 24.94 4.82 12.89
N ASP A 35 24.40 4.00 12.00
CA ASP A 35 25.05 2.81 11.42
C ASP A 35 25.71 3.15 10.07
N GLY A 36 25.75 4.44 9.69
CA GLY A 36 26.32 4.91 8.43
C GLY A 36 25.41 4.76 7.21
N VAL A 37 24.18 4.25 7.40
CA VAL A 37 23.21 4.05 6.32
C VAL A 37 22.61 5.38 5.88
N LEU A 38 22.54 5.63 4.58
CA LEU A 38 21.83 6.80 4.05
C LEU A 38 20.34 6.74 4.40
N ILE A 39 19.77 7.85 4.85
CA ILE A 39 18.36 7.96 5.28
C ILE A 39 17.63 9.14 4.63
N ASN A 40 18.22 9.69 3.58
CA ASN A 40 17.71 10.85 2.86
C ASN A 40 16.32 10.63 2.25
N ALA A 41 16.06 9.44 1.72
CA ALA A 41 14.74 9.08 1.20
C ALA A 41 13.75 8.89 2.34
N VAL A 42 14.16 8.25 3.44
CA VAL A 42 13.35 8.06 4.65
C VAL A 42 12.91 9.41 5.24
N TYR A 43 13.79 10.41 5.28
CA TYR A 43 13.44 11.78 5.70
C TYR A 43 12.32 12.39 4.86
N VAL A 44 12.39 12.25 3.54
CA VAL A 44 11.35 12.79 2.63
C VAL A 44 10.04 12.02 2.81
N PHE A 45 10.13 10.70 2.96
CA PHE A 45 8.99 9.82 3.16
C PHE A 45 8.25 10.17 4.46
N VAL A 46 8.96 10.20 5.60
CA VAL A 46 8.40 10.56 6.91
C VAL A 46 7.78 11.95 6.90
N ALA A 47 8.44 12.94 6.28
CA ALA A 47 7.89 14.29 6.17
C ALA A 47 6.55 14.31 5.41
N LYS A 48 6.45 13.55 4.31
CA LYS A 48 5.25 13.51 3.46
C LYS A 48 4.10 12.78 4.13
N ILE A 49 4.38 11.65 4.78
CA ILE A 49 3.37 10.94 5.57
C ILE A 49 2.90 11.83 6.73
N ASN A 50 3.81 12.50 7.45
CA ASN A 50 3.42 13.39 8.54
C ASN A 50 2.60 14.60 8.07
N GLU A 51 2.85 15.14 6.87
CA GLU A 51 2.00 16.17 6.24
C GLU A 51 0.56 15.67 6.05
N MET A 52 0.38 14.44 5.54
CA MET A 52 -0.95 13.85 5.32
C MET A 52 -1.67 13.53 6.63
N VAL A 53 -0.94 13.04 7.63
CA VAL A 53 -1.49 12.80 8.97
C VAL A 53 -1.93 14.11 9.63
N ALA A 54 -1.11 15.15 9.52
CA ALA A 54 -1.36 16.43 10.16
C ALA A 54 -2.50 17.23 9.51
N SER A 55 -2.78 17.01 8.21
CA SER A 55 -3.88 17.69 7.52
C SER A 55 -5.26 17.31 8.07
N LYS A 56 -5.38 16.12 8.71
CA LYS A 56 -6.65 15.54 9.19
C LYS A 56 -7.72 15.38 8.10
N GLU A 57 -7.31 15.46 6.83
CA GLU A 57 -8.20 15.34 5.68
C GLU A 57 -8.67 13.89 5.47
N TYR A 58 -7.84 12.93 5.86
CA TYR A 58 -8.06 11.51 5.59
C TYR A 58 -8.46 10.74 6.83
N HIS A 59 -9.49 9.92 6.68
CA HIS A 59 -9.92 8.93 7.67
C HIS A 59 -8.80 7.93 7.95
N THR A 60 -8.12 7.45 6.91
CA THR A 60 -6.92 6.62 7.04
C THR A 60 -5.93 6.90 5.92
N VAL A 61 -4.65 6.63 6.22
CA VAL A 61 -3.52 6.69 5.28
C VAL A 61 -3.00 5.26 5.14
N ILE A 62 -2.97 4.75 3.92
CA ILE A 62 -2.48 3.41 3.61
C ILE A 62 -1.29 3.53 2.66
N VAL A 63 -0.23 2.74 2.88
CA VAL A 63 0.92 2.69 1.98
C VAL A 63 1.00 1.31 1.31
N THR A 64 1.33 1.26 0.03
CA THR A 64 1.63 -0.01 -0.67
C THR A 64 3.07 -0.06 -1.13
N PHE A 65 3.63 -1.27 -1.24
CA PHE A 65 4.97 -1.50 -1.76
C PHE A 65 4.98 -2.64 -2.77
N ASP A 66 5.86 -2.54 -3.77
CA ASP A 66 6.27 -3.67 -4.60
C ASP A 66 7.13 -4.65 -3.79
N VAL A 67 7.15 -5.92 -4.18
CA VAL A 67 8.07 -6.91 -3.62
C VAL A 67 8.88 -7.59 -4.70
N GLY A 68 10.21 -7.45 -4.63
CA GLY A 68 11.14 -8.14 -5.50
C GLY A 68 11.07 -7.68 -6.96
N LYS A 69 11.78 -8.41 -7.82
CA LYS A 69 11.76 -8.19 -9.28
C LYS A 69 10.81 -9.15 -9.99
N ASP A 70 10.54 -10.31 -9.39
CA ASP A 70 9.71 -11.36 -9.97
C ASP A 70 8.23 -11.09 -9.68
N CYS A 71 7.45 -11.00 -10.76
CA CYS A 71 6.02 -10.81 -10.70
C CYS A 71 5.33 -11.58 -11.83
N TRP A 72 4.01 -11.76 -11.71
CA TRP A 72 3.19 -12.45 -12.70
C TRP A 72 3.32 -11.89 -14.11
N ARG A 73 3.61 -10.58 -14.25
CA ARG A 73 3.84 -9.96 -15.56
C ARG A 73 5.12 -10.45 -16.23
N ARG A 74 6.20 -10.71 -15.48
CA ARG A 74 7.45 -11.26 -16.03
C ARG A 74 7.33 -12.73 -16.42
N GLU A 75 6.49 -13.49 -15.73
CA GLU A 75 6.17 -14.86 -16.13
C GLU A 75 5.47 -14.89 -17.49
N LEU A 76 4.52 -13.97 -17.71
CA LEU A 76 3.81 -13.87 -18.98
C LEU A 76 4.62 -13.20 -20.09
N TYR A 77 5.48 -12.25 -19.75
CA TYR A 77 6.31 -11.49 -20.70
C TYR A 77 7.69 -11.22 -20.08
N PRO A 78 8.69 -12.10 -20.30
CA PRO A 78 10.00 -12.03 -19.64
C PRO A 78 10.76 -10.71 -19.85
N ALA A 79 10.48 -10.00 -20.96
CA ALA A 79 11.07 -8.71 -21.24
C ALA A 79 10.46 -7.54 -20.43
N TYR A 80 9.36 -7.77 -19.70
CA TYR A 80 8.67 -6.77 -18.88
C TYR A 80 9.62 -6.11 -17.87
N LYS A 81 9.72 -4.78 -17.91
CA LYS A 81 10.61 -3.98 -17.06
C LYS A 81 12.08 -4.45 -17.07
N ALA A 82 12.52 -5.18 -18.10
CA ALA A 82 13.89 -5.73 -18.17
C ALA A 82 14.96 -4.64 -18.38
N THR A 83 14.57 -3.49 -18.94
CA THR A 83 15.46 -2.33 -19.17
C THR A 83 15.49 -1.35 -18.00
N ARG A 84 14.71 -1.59 -16.93
CA ARG A 84 14.72 -0.71 -15.75
C ARG A 84 16.05 -0.85 -15.02
N LYS A 85 16.62 0.30 -14.63
CA LYS A 85 17.83 0.34 -13.80
C LYS A 85 17.56 -0.33 -12.46
N GLU A 86 18.58 -1.02 -11.95
CA GLU A 86 18.50 -1.61 -10.63
C GLU A 86 18.34 -0.53 -9.55
N THR A 87 17.65 -0.91 -8.47
CA THR A 87 17.55 -0.07 -7.27
C THR A 87 18.95 0.17 -6.72
N PRO A 88 19.37 1.44 -6.49
CA PRO A 88 20.67 1.74 -5.93
C PRO A 88 20.93 1.02 -4.60
N ASN A 89 22.14 0.51 -4.38
CA ASN A 89 22.50 -0.22 -3.16
C ASN A 89 22.20 0.58 -1.89
N ASP A 90 22.40 1.90 -1.93
CA ASP A 90 22.12 2.82 -0.81
C ASP A 90 20.62 3.04 -0.53
N LEU A 91 19.75 2.70 -1.48
CA LEU A 91 18.29 2.81 -1.33
C LEU A 91 17.68 1.53 -0.76
N ILE A 92 18.30 0.37 -0.99
CA ILE A 92 17.78 -0.93 -0.54
C ILE A 92 17.56 -0.95 0.99
N PRO A 93 18.52 -0.55 1.84
CA PRO A 93 18.31 -0.48 3.30
C PRO A 93 17.17 0.47 3.70
N GLN A 94 16.99 1.57 2.96
CA GLN A 94 15.96 2.57 3.24
C GLN A 94 14.54 2.04 3.02
N MET A 95 14.37 1.03 2.15
CA MET A 95 13.08 0.36 1.93
C MET A 95 12.62 -0.37 3.20
N GLN A 96 13.54 -1.01 3.92
CA GLN A 96 13.20 -1.63 5.21
C GLN A 96 12.91 -0.56 6.28
N LEU A 97 13.71 0.51 6.34
CA LEU A 97 13.52 1.58 7.31
C LEU A 97 12.14 2.26 7.19
N VAL A 98 11.58 2.41 5.98
CA VAL A 98 10.22 2.96 5.84
C VAL A 98 9.13 2.00 6.33
N ARG A 99 9.29 0.68 6.17
CA ARG A 99 8.37 -0.30 6.76
C ARG A 99 8.43 -0.29 8.29
N ASP A 100 9.64 -0.18 8.84
CA ASP A 100 9.85 -0.07 10.28
C ASP A 100 9.22 1.21 10.84
N PHE A 101 9.38 2.33 10.12
CA PHE A 101 8.70 3.59 10.44
C PHE A 101 7.18 3.43 10.45
N LEU A 102 6.59 2.93 9.36
CA LEU A 102 5.14 2.79 9.24
C LEU A 102 4.56 1.88 10.34
N SER A 103 5.24 0.77 10.61
CA SER A 103 4.90 -0.16 11.70
C SER A 103 5.01 0.50 13.08
N ALA A 104 6.08 1.26 13.32
CA ALA A 104 6.27 2.01 14.57
C ALA A 104 5.21 3.09 14.75
N ALA A 105 4.83 3.79 13.68
CA ALA A 105 3.81 4.82 13.69
C ALA A 105 2.37 4.27 13.69
N ASN A 106 2.18 2.96 13.56
CA ASN A 106 0.86 2.32 13.42
C ASN A 106 0.08 2.81 12.17
N ILE A 107 0.80 2.98 11.05
CA ILE A 107 0.24 3.34 9.76
C ILE A 107 0.09 2.06 8.92
N PRO A 108 -1.11 1.72 8.43
CA PRO A 108 -1.31 0.54 7.61
C PRO A 108 -0.42 0.54 6.35
N TRP A 109 0.26 -0.57 6.11
CA TRP A 109 0.98 -0.79 4.87
C TRP A 109 0.84 -2.23 4.39
N TYR A 110 0.88 -2.42 3.07
CA TYR A 110 0.62 -3.69 2.42
C TYR A 110 1.62 -3.96 1.30
N GLU A 111 2.08 -5.19 1.24
CA GLU A 111 2.90 -5.72 0.15
C GLU A 111 2.54 -7.19 -0.05
N LYS A 112 2.76 -7.72 -1.25
CA LYS A 112 2.41 -9.10 -1.58
C LYS A 112 3.39 -9.63 -2.62
N ASN A 113 4.12 -10.68 -2.26
CA ASN A 113 5.00 -11.39 -3.21
C ASN A 113 4.25 -11.71 -4.50
N TYR A 114 4.97 -11.64 -5.63
CA TYR A 114 4.48 -11.94 -6.97
C TYR A 114 3.51 -10.91 -7.58
N PHE A 115 3.02 -9.94 -6.80
CA PHE A 115 2.17 -8.85 -7.26
C PHE A 115 2.86 -7.49 -7.07
N GLU A 116 2.52 -6.54 -7.94
CA GLU A 116 3.07 -5.19 -7.85
C GLU A 116 2.22 -4.32 -6.89
N GLY A 117 2.83 -3.27 -6.35
CA GLY A 117 2.20 -2.30 -5.46
C GLY A 117 0.95 -1.69 -6.10
N ASP A 118 0.95 -1.49 -7.42
CA ASP A 118 -0.21 -1.00 -8.16
C ASP A 118 -1.39 -1.99 -8.12
N ASP A 119 -1.13 -3.30 -8.19
CA ASP A 119 -2.17 -4.34 -8.05
C ASP A 119 -2.78 -4.34 -6.64
N ILE A 120 -1.95 -4.03 -5.63
CA ILE A 120 -2.39 -3.85 -4.25
C ILE A 120 -3.23 -2.57 -4.12
N ILE A 121 -2.82 -1.46 -4.75
CA ILE A 121 -3.59 -0.21 -4.81
C ILE A 121 -4.95 -0.47 -5.47
N GLY A 122 -4.98 -1.15 -6.62
CA GLY A 122 -6.21 -1.49 -7.33
C GLY A 122 -7.16 -2.32 -6.46
N THR A 123 -6.61 -3.28 -5.71
CA THR A 123 -7.38 -4.13 -4.81
C THR A 123 -7.95 -3.36 -3.61
N ILE A 124 -7.13 -2.56 -2.92
CA ILE A 124 -7.58 -1.75 -1.78
C ILE A 124 -8.61 -0.71 -2.23
N THR A 125 -8.38 -0.06 -3.37
CA THR A 125 -9.30 0.92 -3.97
C THR A 125 -10.68 0.32 -4.22
N ARG A 126 -10.76 -0.86 -4.89
CA ARG A 126 -12.03 -1.54 -5.13
C ARG A 126 -12.79 -1.80 -3.83
N ILE A 127 -12.10 -2.36 -2.83
CA ILE A 127 -12.72 -2.71 -1.54
C ILE A 127 -13.17 -1.44 -0.81
N ALA A 128 -12.37 -0.38 -0.81
CA ALA A 128 -12.70 0.89 -0.18
C ALA A 128 -13.97 1.52 -0.79
N VAL A 129 -14.05 1.58 -2.12
CA VAL A 129 -15.23 2.12 -2.82
C VAL A 129 -16.48 1.29 -2.51
N GLN A 130 -16.37 -0.04 -2.49
CA GLN A 130 -17.47 -0.93 -2.10
C GLN A 130 -17.95 -0.71 -0.64
N LEU A 131 -17.04 -0.30 0.25
CA LEU A 131 -17.35 0.06 1.63
C LEU A 131 -17.83 1.52 1.79
N GLY A 132 -18.00 2.27 0.68
CA GLY A 132 -18.51 3.64 0.68
C GLY A 132 -17.48 4.72 0.99
N TYR A 133 -16.19 4.45 0.80
CA TYR A 133 -15.13 5.46 0.94
C TYR A 133 -14.86 6.19 -0.38
N LYS A 134 -14.45 7.46 -0.27
CA LYS A 134 -13.72 8.16 -1.34
C LYS A 134 -12.23 7.87 -1.22
N VAL A 135 -11.53 7.72 -2.34
CA VAL A 135 -10.13 7.31 -2.39
C VAL A 135 -9.32 8.33 -3.18
N ASP A 136 -8.27 8.87 -2.55
CA ASP A 136 -7.20 9.56 -3.28
C ASP A 136 -5.98 8.62 -3.36
N ILE A 137 -5.42 8.46 -4.55
CA ILE A 137 -4.20 7.67 -4.78
C ILE A 137 -3.05 8.64 -5.06
N ILE A 138 -2.01 8.60 -4.26
CA ILE A 138 -0.80 9.42 -4.48
C ILE A 138 0.21 8.60 -5.29
N SER A 139 0.25 8.84 -6.59
CA SER A 139 1.26 8.31 -7.50
C SER A 139 1.49 9.26 -8.68
N ASN A 140 2.67 9.19 -9.32
CA ASN A 140 2.87 9.79 -10.65
C ASN A 140 2.88 8.73 -11.75
N ASP A 141 2.69 7.46 -11.41
CA ASP A 141 2.55 6.42 -12.40
C ASP A 141 1.21 6.61 -13.13
N LYS A 142 1.30 6.75 -14.46
CA LYS A 142 0.13 6.98 -15.32
C LYS A 142 -0.74 5.74 -15.41
N ASP A 143 -0.23 4.58 -15.01
CA ASP A 143 -0.94 3.30 -15.03
C ASP A 143 -2.08 3.31 -14.04
N THR A 144 -1.89 4.00 -12.91
CA THR A 144 -2.92 4.21 -11.87
C THR A 144 -4.12 4.99 -12.39
N TYR A 145 -4.01 5.71 -13.51
CA TYR A 145 -5.12 6.49 -14.06
C TYR A 145 -6.29 5.57 -14.49
N GLN A 146 -6.03 4.28 -14.74
CA GLN A 146 -7.07 3.29 -15.01
C GLN A 146 -7.96 2.96 -13.80
N LEU A 147 -7.59 3.44 -12.61
CA LEU A 147 -8.35 3.27 -11.35
C LEU A 147 -9.32 4.43 -11.09
N VAL A 148 -9.21 5.53 -11.83
CA VAL A 148 -10.06 6.72 -11.69
C VAL A 148 -11.53 6.37 -11.89
N SER A 149 -12.39 6.93 -11.03
CA SER A 149 -13.86 6.83 -11.08
C SER A 149 -14.46 7.94 -10.23
N ASP A 150 -15.80 8.01 -10.12
CA ASP A 150 -16.50 9.04 -9.32
C ASP A 150 -16.02 9.15 -7.87
N ASP A 151 -15.60 8.02 -7.26
CA ASP A 151 -15.11 7.95 -5.89
C ASP A 151 -13.58 7.85 -5.80
N VAL A 152 -12.84 7.91 -6.91
CA VAL A 152 -11.39 7.68 -6.95
C VAL A 152 -10.66 8.74 -7.77
N ASN A 153 -9.76 9.48 -7.13
CA ASN A 153 -8.88 10.45 -7.78
C ASN A 153 -7.42 10.01 -7.71
N ILE A 154 -6.61 10.41 -8.69
CA ILE A 154 -5.14 10.33 -8.58
C ILE A 154 -4.58 11.71 -8.25
N ILE A 155 -3.74 11.79 -7.23
CA ILE A 155 -3.03 13.00 -6.84
C ILE A 155 -1.60 12.89 -7.35
N SER A 156 -1.30 13.60 -8.43
CA SER A 156 0.01 13.60 -9.07
C SER A 156 0.78 14.88 -8.74
N GLN A 157 2.09 14.78 -8.52
CA GLN A 157 2.95 15.95 -8.40
C GLN A 157 4.33 15.62 -8.96
N GLN A 158 4.69 16.18 -10.13
CA GLN A 158 5.94 15.84 -10.80
C GLN A 158 7.19 16.26 -10.01
N SER A 159 7.19 17.46 -9.42
CA SER A 159 8.29 17.93 -8.58
C SER A 159 7.80 18.80 -7.42
N LYS A 160 8.70 19.18 -6.50
CA LYS A 160 8.35 20.13 -5.42
C LYS A 160 7.90 21.51 -5.95
N LYS A 161 8.32 21.89 -7.17
CA LYS A 161 8.01 23.19 -7.77
C LYS A 161 6.70 23.19 -8.54
N THR A 162 6.17 22.01 -8.90
CA THR A 162 4.92 21.90 -9.65
C THR A 162 3.74 21.86 -8.70
N LYS A 163 2.61 22.43 -9.12
CA LYS A 163 1.34 22.30 -8.41
C LYS A 163 0.94 20.83 -8.33
N LYS A 164 0.20 20.47 -7.27
CA LYS A 164 -0.45 19.16 -7.17
C LYS A 164 -1.58 19.14 -8.21
N GLU A 165 -1.65 18.10 -9.01
CA GLU A 165 -2.72 17.85 -9.97
C GLU A 165 -3.67 16.80 -9.39
N VAL A 166 -4.96 17.06 -9.44
CA VAL A 166 -6.01 16.08 -9.18
C VAL A 166 -6.46 15.55 -10.52
N ILE A 167 -6.32 14.25 -10.73
CA ILE A 167 -6.70 13.56 -11.95
C ILE A 167 -8.04 12.87 -11.70
N THR A 168 -9.10 13.41 -12.30
CA THR A 168 -10.42 12.80 -12.38
C THR A 168 -10.64 12.20 -13.77
N GLU A 169 -11.80 11.59 -14.01
CA GLU A 169 -12.12 11.00 -15.32
C GLU A 169 -12.01 12.04 -16.44
N LYS A 170 -12.41 13.28 -16.15
CA LYS A 170 -12.29 14.40 -17.10
C LYS A 170 -10.83 14.64 -17.49
N GLU A 171 -9.92 14.74 -16.53
CA GLU A 171 -8.50 14.96 -16.82
C GLU A 171 -7.87 13.75 -17.54
N VAL A 172 -8.35 12.53 -17.29
CA VAL A 172 -7.92 11.35 -18.05
C VAL A 172 -8.34 11.49 -19.52
N ILE A 173 -9.60 11.81 -19.79
CA ILE A 173 -10.11 11.99 -21.15
C ILE A 173 -9.37 13.12 -21.87
N GLU A 174 -9.13 14.25 -21.21
CA GLU A 174 -8.39 15.38 -21.80
C GLU A 174 -6.93 15.02 -22.11
N LYS A 175 -6.25 14.28 -21.22
CA LYS A 175 -4.84 13.92 -21.39
C LYS A 175 -4.61 12.74 -22.33
N PHE A 176 -5.54 11.77 -22.37
CA PHE A 176 -5.37 10.48 -23.06
C PHE A 176 -6.42 10.20 -24.14
N GLY A 177 -7.42 11.04 -24.34
CA GLY A 177 -8.45 10.86 -25.38
C GLY A 177 -9.36 9.62 -25.20
N CYS A 178 -9.31 8.97 -24.03
CA CYS A 178 -10.04 7.74 -23.73
C CYS A 178 -10.48 7.72 -22.26
N LYS A 179 -11.43 6.83 -21.92
CA LYS A 179 -11.87 6.64 -20.55
C LYS A 179 -10.80 5.94 -19.70
N PRO A 180 -10.78 6.13 -18.36
CA PRO A 180 -9.90 5.38 -17.46
C PRO A 180 -9.83 3.88 -17.73
N SER A 181 -10.99 3.24 -17.94
CA SER A 181 -11.08 1.81 -18.22
C SER A 181 -10.42 1.36 -19.53
N GLN A 182 -10.18 2.27 -20.46
CA GLN A 182 -9.61 2.01 -21.78
C GLN A 182 -8.09 2.26 -21.85
N ILE A 183 -7.46 2.73 -20.76
CA ILE A 183 -6.01 2.94 -20.72
C ILE A 183 -5.23 1.65 -21.06
N PRO A 184 -5.56 0.46 -20.50
CA PRO A 184 -4.90 -0.78 -20.88
C PRO A 184 -5.07 -1.12 -22.37
N ASP A 185 -6.24 -0.84 -22.95
CA ASP A 185 -6.50 -1.04 -24.38
C ASP A 185 -5.58 -0.16 -25.24
N ILE A 186 -5.48 1.13 -24.93
CA ILE A 186 -4.60 2.06 -25.66
C ILE A 186 -3.13 1.66 -25.54
N LYS A 187 -2.67 1.35 -24.32
CA LYS A 187 -1.31 0.85 -24.08
C LYS A 187 -1.02 -0.44 -24.81
N SER A 188 -2.01 -1.32 -24.95
CA SER A 188 -1.80 -2.58 -25.65
C SER A 188 -1.50 -2.40 -27.15
N LEU A 189 -2.09 -1.37 -27.76
CA LEU A 189 -1.89 -1.01 -29.16
C LEU A 189 -0.60 -0.21 -29.38
N LEU A 190 -0.31 0.74 -28.50
CA LEU A 190 0.84 1.66 -28.63
C LEU A 190 2.14 1.12 -28.03
N GLY A 191 2.03 0.16 -27.12
CA GLY A 191 3.12 -0.28 -26.27
C GLY A 191 3.37 0.67 -25.11
N ASP A 192 4.37 0.31 -24.30
CA ASP A 192 4.87 1.11 -23.19
C ASP A 192 6.38 0.96 -23.11
N HIS A 193 7.10 2.01 -23.53
CA HIS A 193 8.55 2.02 -23.49
C HIS A 193 9.12 1.90 -22.07
N SER A 194 8.45 2.47 -21.06
CA SER A 194 8.94 2.47 -19.68
C SER A 194 8.90 1.07 -19.04
N ASP A 195 8.00 0.23 -19.54
CA ASP A 195 7.81 -1.17 -19.14
C ASP A 195 8.35 -2.17 -20.16
N ASN A 196 9.03 -1.69 -21.20
CA ASN A 196 9.58 -2.49 -22.29
C ASN A 196 8.52 -3.33 -23.05
N ILE A 197 7.29 -2.82 -23.12
CA ILE A 197 6.17 -3.42 -23.86
C ILE A 197 6.16 -2.87 -25.28
N LYS A 198 6.27 -3.76 -26.28
CA LYS A 198 6.21 -3.36 -27.69
C LYS A 198 4.76 -3.25 -28.15
N GLY A 199 4.42 -2.13 -28.78
CA GLY A 199 3.12 -1.93 -29.43
C GLY A 199 3.04 -2.55 -30.82
N VAL A 200 1.92 -2.30 -31.48
CA VAL A 200 1.68 -2.68 -32.88
C VAL A 200 2.53 -1.81 -33.80
N LYS A 201 3.34 -2.44 -34.65
CA LYS A 201 4.25 -1.73 -35.55
C LYS A 201 3.49 -0.78 -36.49
N GLY A 202 3.87 0.49 -36.47
CA GLY A 202 3.23 1.53 -37.29
C GLY A 202 1.79 1.85 -36.85
N MET A 203 1.43 1.56 -35.60
CA MET A 203 0.24 2.10 -34.94
C MET A 203 0.59 3.44 -34.31
N TYR A 204 -0.19 4.47 -34.64
CA TYR A 204 -0.01 5.82 -34.11
C TYR A 204 -1.12 6.15 -33.11
N TYR A 205 -0.85 7.10 -32.21
CA TYR A 205 -1.76 7.52 -31.15
C TYR A 205 -3.17 7.82 -31.66
N ASN A 206 -3.32 8.69 -32.66
CA ASN A 206 -4.64 9.06 -33.22
C ASN A 206 -5.39 7.87 -33.81
N THR A 207 -4.68 6.93 -34.44
CA THR A 207 -5.29 5.71 -34.98
C THR A 207 -5.77 4.78 -33.87
N ALA A 208 -4.95 4.56 -32.84
CA ALA A 208 -5.33 3.74 -31.69
C ALA A 208 -6.55 4.32 -30.95
N ILE A 209 -6.56 5.64 -30.72
CA ILE A 209 -7.68 6.34 -30.09
C ILE A 209 -8.94 6.22 -30.94
N SER A 210 -8.87 6.46 -32.25
CA SER A 210 -10.02 6.32 -33.15
C SER A 210 -10.59 4.90 -33.14
N LEU A 211 -9.73 3.88 -33.13
CA LEU A 211 -10.17 2.48 -33.04
C LEU A 211 -10.88 2.19 -31.70
N ILE A 212 -10.30 2.63 -30.58
CA ILE A 212 -10.89 2.41 -29.25
C ILE A 212 -12.18 3.22 -29.05
N GLN A 213 -12.28 4.43 -29.62
CA GLN A 213 -13.53 5.19 -29.62
C GLN A 213 -14.61 4.50 -30.45
N LYS A 214 -14.25 3.91 -31.59
CA LYS A 214 -15.20 3.19 -32.46
C LYS A 214 -15.67 1.86 -31.88
N PHE A 215 -14.76 1.05 -31.35
CA PHE A 215 -15.04 -0.34 -30.95
C PHE A 215 -15.13 -0.54 -29.44
N GLY A 216 -14.72 0.43 -28.62
CA GLY A 216 -14.76 0.39 -27.17
C GLY A 216 -13.54 -0.28 -26.53
N CYS A 217 -13.15 -1.47 -27.00
CA CYS A 217 -11.99 -2.22 -26.49
C CYS A 217 -11.29 -3.02 -27.60
N VAL A 218 -10.09 -3.54 -27.32
CA VAL A 218 -9.30 -4.28 -28.33
C VAL A 218 -9.93 -5.60 -28.77
N GLU A 219 -10.64 -6.30 -27.89
CA GLU A 219 -11.34 -7.54 -28.23
C GLU A 219 -12.38 -7.29 -29.33
N ASN A 220 -13.18 -6.22 -29.18
CA ASN A 220 -14.16 -5.81 -30.18
C ASN A 220 -13.51 -5.41 -31.51
N ILE A 221 -12.29 -4.85 -31.52
CA ILE A 221 -11.55 -4.59 -32.76
C ILE A 221 -11.27 -5.91 -33.50
N PHE A 222 -10.85 -6.95 -32.78
CA PHE A 222 -10.52 -8.25 -33.37
C PHE A 222 -11.77 -9.03 -33.83
N GLU A 223 -12.93 -8.76 -33.24
CA GLU A 223 -14.21 -9.31 -33.69
C GLU A 223 -14.75 -8.61 -34.96
N ASN A 224 -14.25 -7.42 -35.28
CA ASN A 224 -14.75 -6.58 -36.38
C ASN A 224 -13.63 -6.14 -37.35
N LEU A 225 -12.68 -7.04 -37.63
CA LEU A 225 -11.50 -6.76 -38.47
C LEU A 225 -11.86 -6.36 -39.91
N ASP A 226 -13.01 -6.78 -40.40
CA ASP A 226 -13.59 -6.44 -41.70
C ASP A 226 -13.95 -4.95 -41.83
N GLN A 227 -14.23 -4.28 -40.71
CA GLN A 227 -14.55 -2.85 -40.67
C GLN A 227 -13.32 -1.93 -40.58
N LEU A 228 -12.11 -2.50 -40.61
CA LEU A 228 -10.85 -1.75 -40.62
C LEU A 228 -10.41 -1.48 -42.06
N SER A 229 -9.62 -0.43 -42.25
CA SER A 229 -8.92 -0.23 -43.53
C SER A 229 -7.98 -1.41 -43.81
N ALA A 230 -7.80 -1.76 -45.08
CA ALA A 230 -6.97 -2.91 -45.48
C ALA A 230 -5.58 -2.91 -44.81
N LYS A 231 -4.94 -1.73 -44.71
CA LYS A 231 -3.64 -1.57 -44.04
C LYS A 231 -3.69 -1.88 -42.54
N ASN A 232 -4.74 -1.46 -41.84
CA ASN A 232 -4.87 -1.70 -40.39
C ASN A 232 -5.33 -3.13 -40.11
N ARG A 233 -6.19 -3.69 -40.94
CA ARG A 233 -6.63 -5.09 -40.84
C ARG A 233 -5.44 -6.05 -40.85
N VAL A 234 -4.56 -5.95 -41.85
CA VAL A 234 -3.35 -6.80 -41.95
C VAL A 234 -2.45 -6.66 -40.72
N LYS A 235 -2.25 -5.43 -40.21
CA LYS A 235 -1.45 -5.21 -38.99
C LYS A 235 -2.08 -5.89 -37.78
N MET A 236 -3.38 -5.75 -37.59
CA MET A 236 -4.10 -6.28 -36.43
C MET A 236 -4.16 -7.81 -36.46
N GLU A 237 -4.42 -8.41 -37.64
CA GLU A 237 -4.42 -9.87 -37.82
C GLU A 237 -3.09 -10.50 -37.37
N GLN A 238 -1.96 -9.85 -37.67
CA GLN A 238 -0.63 -10.35 -37.31
C GLN A 238 -0.23 -10.16 -35.85
N CYS A 239 -0.91 -9.29 -35.10
CA CYS A 239 -0.51 -8.92 -33.73
C CYS A 239 -1.57 -9.24 -32.67
N LYS A 240 -2.61 -10.01 -32.99
CA LYS A 240 -3.73 -10.31 -32.07
C LYS A 240 -3.27 -10.81 -30.71
N GLU A 241 -2.46 -11.86 -30.67
CA GLU A 241 -1.99 -12.45 -29.42
C GLU A 241 -1.12 -11.47 -28.62
N GLN A 242 -0.25 -10.72 -29.30
CA GLN A 242 0.60 -9.70 -28.68
C GLN A 242 -0.24 -8.60 -28.03
N VAL A 243 -1.26 -8.08 -28.72
CA VAL A 243 -2.13 -7.01 -28.20
C VAL A 243 -2.92 -7.50 -27.00
N LEU A 244 -3.50 -8.70 -27.06
CA LEU A 244 -4.24 -9.27 -25.93
C LEU A 244 -3.33 -9.52 -24.72
N LEU A 245 -2.11 -10.02 -24.95
CA LEU A 245 -1.09 -10.16 -23.91
C LEU A 245 -0.70 -8.81 -23.32
N ASN A 246 -0.44 -7.81 -24.17
CA ASN A 246 -0.08 -6.46 -23.74
C ASN A 246 -1.18 -5.82 -22.88
N LYS A 247 -2.46 -6.00 -23.26
CA LYS A 247 -3.60 -5.53 -22.46
C LYS A 247 -3.64 -6.22 -21.11
N LYS A 248 -3.41 -7.54 -21.09
CA LYS A 248 -3.38 -8.32 -19.85
C LYS A 248 -2.32 -7.78 -18.89
N ILE A 249 -1.08 -7.56 -19.35
CA ILE A 249 0.02 -7.04 -18.52
C ILE A 249 -0.14 -5.55 -18.15
N ALA A 250 -0.71 -4.71 -19.02
CA ALA A 250 -0.92 -3.28 -18.72
C ALA A 250 -2.06 -3.04 -17.70
N ARG A 251 -2.92 -4.03 -17.47
CA ARG A 251 -4.03 -3.94 -16.54
C ARG A 251 -3.55 -4.09 -15.09
N ILE A 252 -4.00 -3.19 -14.23
CA ILE A 252 -3.88 -3.30 -12.77
C ILE A 252 -4.93 -4.28 -12.24
N LEU A 253 -4.51 -5.27 -11.46
CA LEU A 253 -5.42 -6.20 -10.81
C LEU A 253 -6.18 -5.53 -9.66
N LYS A 254 -7.39 -6.02 -9.37
CA LYS A 254 -8.27 -5.47 -8.34
C LYS A 254 -8.70 -6.52 -7.30
N ASP A 255 -8.23 -7.74 -7.43
CA ASP A 255 -8.70 -8.95 -6.76
C ASP A 255 -7.57 -9.76 -6.14
N VAL A 256 -6.44 -9.13 -5.81
CA VAL A 256 -5.32 -9.79 -5.16
C VAL A 256 -5.69 -10.17 -3.72
N ASN A 257 -5.41 -11.41 -3.32
CA ASN A 257 -5.62 -11.83 -1.93
C ASN A 257 -4.51 -11.29 -1.01
N ILE A 258 -4.75 -10.10 -0.47
CA ILE A 258 -3.87 -9.38 0.47
C ILE A 258 -4.31 -9.50 1.95
N GLY A 259 -5.30 -10.35 2.24
CA GLY A 259 -5.82 -10.53 3.60
C GLY A 259 -6.65 -9.34 4.10
N ARG A 260 -6.65 -9.13 5.43
CA ARG A 260 -7.49 -8.11 6.08
C ARG A 260 -6.90 -6.72 5.92
N ILE A 261 -7.71 -5.80 5.40
CA ILE A 261 -7.34 -4.39 5.24
C ILE A 261 -7.89 -3.56 6.41
N ASN A 262 -7.08 -2.64 6.94
CA ASN A 262 -7.44 -1.79 8.06
C ASN A 262 -7.91 -0.40 7.57
N PHE A 263 -9.23 -0.25 7.43
CA PHE A 263 -9.88 1.03 7.12
C PHE A 263 -10.33 1.82 8.36
N LYS A 264 -9.89 1.43 9.57
CA LYS A 264 -10.22 2.16 10.80
C LYS A 264 -9.62 3.59 10.76
N PRO A 265 -10.20 4.54 11.51
CA PRO A 265 -9.62 5.85 11.65
C PRO A 265 -8.16 5.77 12.09
N LEU A 266 -7.30 6.57 11.48
CA LEU A 266 -5.86 6.55 11.74
C LEU A 266 -5.56 6.88 13.19
N GLN A 267 -4.82 6.00 13.86
CA GLN A 267 -4.36 6.19 15.24
C GLN A 267 -2.85 6.04 15.29
N ILE A 268 -2.14 7.17 15.26
CA ILE A 268 -0.69 7.18 15.26
C ILE A 268 -0.16 6.77 16.63
N ASN A 269 0.83 5.89 16.66
CA ASN A 269 1.58 5.56 17.88
C ASN A 269 2.80 6.48 18.00
N TYR A 270 2.61 7.65 18.63
CA TYR A 270 3.67 8.65 18.75
C TYR A 270 4.80 8.21 19.70
N VAL A 271 4.54 7.29 20.63
CA VAL A 271 5.56 6.71 21.51
C VAL A 271 6.56 5.87 20.70
N ARG A 272 6.06 4.91 19.92
CA ARG A 272 6.91 4.04 19.08
C ARG A 272 7.52 4.82 17.91
N PHE A 273 6.78 5.75 17.32
CA PHE A 273 7.31 6.66 16.29
C PHE A 273 8.50 7.48 16.83
N MET A 274 8.38 8.07 18.03
CA MET A 274 9.52 8.77 18.66
C MET A 274 10.71 7.84 18.89
N GLY A 275 10.47 6.58 19.28
CA GLY A 275 11.51 5.56 19.41
C GLY A 275 12.26 5.31 18.10
N PHE A 276 11.53 5.16 16.98
CA PHE A 276 12.11 5.06 15.64
C PHE A 276 13.00 6.27 15.32
N LEU A 277 12.47 7.49 15.49
CA LEU A 277 13.22 8.72 15.18
C LEU A 277 14.53 8.83 15.96
N LYS A 278 14.51 8.50 17.26
CA LYS A 278 15.72 8.53 18.10
C LYS A 278 16.75 7.49 17.64
N ARG A 279 16.30 6.26 17.35
CA ARG A 279 17.16 5.17 16.90
C ARG A 279 17.86 5.51 15.58
N GLU A 280 17.12 6.06 14.62
CA GLU A 280 17.64 6.44 13.30
C GLU A 280 18.30 7.84 13.27
N ARG A 281 18.46 8.50 14.43
CA ARG A 281 19.01 9.87 14.57
C ARG A 281 18.29 10.92 13.70
N MET A 282 16.97 10.79 13.58
CA MET A 282 16.12 11.68 12.80
C MET A 282 15.66 12.93 13.58
N TRP A 283 16.63 13.71 14.09
CA TRP A 283 16.40 14.82 15.02
C TRP A 283 15.51 15.94 14.49
N ALA A 284 15.42 16.13 13.17
CA ALA A 284 14.61 17.20 12.59
C ALA A 284 13.10 17.06 12.92
N PHE A 285 12.62 15.85 13.23
CA PHE A 285 11.21 15.60 13.53
C PHE A 285 10.93 15.46 15.04
N THR A 286 11.95 15.32 15.89
CA THR A 286 11.74 14.91 17.29
C THR A 286 10.94 15.93 18.08
N LYS A 287 11.19 17.23 17.93
CA LYS A 287 10.45 18.28 18.68
C LYS A 287 8.94 18.24 18.41
N VAL A 288 8.55 18.13 17.14
CA VAL A 288 7.13 18.10 16.74
C VAL A 288 6.47 16.81 17.23
N ILE A 289 7.15 15.68 17.08
CA ILE A 289 6.63 14.37 17.50
C ILE A 289 6.62 14.23 19.03
N GLU A 290 7.53 14.87 19.74
CA GLU A 290 7.56 14.91 21.20
C GLU A 290 6.31 15.57 21.78
N GLN A 291 5.92 16.72 21.22
CA GLN A 291 4.70 17.40 21.62
C GLN A 291 3.48 16.47 21.44
N LYS A 292 3.36 15.84 20.26
CA LYS A 292 2.27 14.90 19.95
C LYS A 292 2.27 13.67 20.85
N ARG A 293 3.45 13.15 21.19
CA ARG A 293 3.63 12.06 22.16
C ARG A 293 3.10 12.46 23.53
N ASN A 294 3.45 13.65 24.02
CA ASN A 294 3.03 14.11 25.33
C ASN A 294 1.51 14.34 25.38
N GLU A 295 0.92 14.92 24.32
CA GLU A 295 -0.53 15.03 24.14
C GLU A 295 -1.21 13.65 24.22
N GLN A 296 -0.70 12.66 23.48
CA GLN A 296 -1.23 11.29 23.48
C GLN A 296 -1.14 10.60 24.86
N ILE A 297 -0.04 10.78 25.59
CA ILE A 297 0.13 10.22 26.94
C ILE A 297 -0.88 10.85 27.90
N LEU A 298 -1.03 12.18 27.85
CA LEU A 298 -1.99 12.91 28.68
C LEU A 298 -3.43 12.48 28.42
N GLU A 299 -3.82 12.33 27.15
CA GLU A 299 -5.16 11.83 26.80
C GLU A 299 -5.40 10.41 27.31
N ARG A 300 -4.40 9.53 27.25
CA ARG A 300 -4.50 8.17 27.77
C ARG A 300 -4.68 8.15 29.28
N GLN A 301 -3.91 8.98 30.00
CA GLN A 301 -4.05 9.14 31.46
C GLN A 301 -5.44 9.66 31.84
N LYS A 302 -5.97 10.66 31.12
CA LYS A 302 -7.32 11.17 31.35
C LYS A 302 -8.40 10.11 31.17
N ARG A 303 -8.28 9.25 30.14
CA ARG A 303 -9.22 8.13 29.93
C ARG A 303 -9.15 7.12 31.07
N MET A 304 -7.95 6.70 31.46
CA MET A 304 -7.76 5.76 32.58
C MET A 304 -8.32 6.31 33.90
N ASN A 305 -8.09 7.59 34.20
CA ASN A 305 -8.62 8.21 35.41
C ASN A 305 -10.15 8.31 35.37
N LYS A 306 -10.75 8.57 34.21
CA LYS A 306 -12.20 8.57 34.04
C LYS A 306 -12.79 7.18 34.28
N ASP A 307 -12.19 6.16 33.67
CA ASP A 307 -12.65 4.77 33.81
C ASP A 307 -12.57 4.32 35.28
N ASN A 308 -11.51 4.70 36.01
CA ASN A 308 -11.37 4.44 37.44
C ASN A 308 -12.45 5.15 38.28
N ASN A 309 -12.72 6.44 38.00
CA ASN A 309 -13.76 7.19 38.71
C ASN A 309 -15.17 6.63 38.43
N ASP A 310 -15.42 6.15 37.21
CA ASP A 310 -16.69 5.53 36.84
C ASP A 310 -16.85 4.15 37.52
N LEU A 311 -15.78 3.37 37.66
CA LEU A 311 -15.75 2.12 38.44
C LEU A 311 -16.00 2.37 39.94
N GLU A 312 -15.41 3.41 40.53
CA GLU A 312 -15.63 3.78 41.92
C GLU A 312 -17.09 4.21 42.18
N LYS A 313 -17.73 4.93 41.25
CA LYS A 313 -19.15 5.29 41.35
C LYS A 313 -20.09 4.09 41.27
N VAL A 314 -19.78 3.11 40.42
CA VAL A 314 -20.55 1.86 40.31
C VAL A 314 -20.41 1.04 41.60
N ASN A 315 -19.23 0.98 42.20
CA ASN A 315 -19.01 0.28 43.47
C ASN A 315 -19.60 1.03 44.67
N GLY A 316 -19.61 2.36 44.65
CA GLY A 316 -20.26 3.20 45.67
C GLY A 316 -21.78 3.04 45.72
N ASN A 317 -22.44 2.79 44.58
CA ASN A 317 -23.88 2.56 44.51
C ASN A 317 -24.32 1.13 44.86
N ASN A 318 -23.40 0.17 44.90
CA ASN A 318 -23.70 -1.23 45.27
C ASN A 318 -23.57 -1.52 46.78
N ASN A 319 -23.24 -0.51 47.60
CA ASN A 319 -23.21 -0.60 49.06
C ASN A 319 -24.55 -0.18 49.70
N VAL A 320 -25.68 -0.71 49.18
CA VAL A 320 -26.90 -0.88 49.97
C VAL A 320 -27.00 -2.36 50.30
N SER A 321 -26.54 -2.69 51.51
CA SER A 321 -26.39 -4.02 52.08
C SER A 321 -27.69 -4.83 52.07
N LYS A 322 -27.77 -5.82 51.18
CA LYS A 322 -28.58 -7.03 51.41
C LYS A 322 -27.94 -7.82 52.55
N SER A 323 -28.57 -7.79 53.72
CA SER A 323 -28.29 -8.72 54.82
C SER A 323 -28.74 -10.13 54.42
N PHE A 324 -27.79 -11.03 54.23
CA PHE A 324 -28.04 -12.47 54.21
C PHE A 324 -27.32 -13.12 55.40
N ASN A 325 -28.13 -13.55 56.37
CA ASN A 325 -27.74 -14.40 57.49
C ASN A 325 -27.29 -15.76 56.98
N ILE A 326 -26.11 -16.23 57.40
CA ILE A 326 -25.70 -17.62 57.24
C ILE A 326 -25.36 -18.18 58.62
N ASN A 327 -26.23 -19.09 59.08
CA ASN A 327 -26.02 -19.90 60.27
C ASN A 327 -24.89 -20.92 60.04
N LYS A 328 -24.02 -21.05 61.06
CA LYS A 328 -22.99 -22.08 61.18
C LYS A 328 -23.63 -23.47 61.27
N THR A 329 -23.04 -24.48 60.60
CA THR A 329 -22.73 -25.78 61.23
C THR A 329 -21.80 -26.65 60.37
N LYS A 330 -20.72 -27.10 61.03
CA LYS A 330 -20.01 -28.40 60.95
C LYS A 330 -19.27 -28.83 59.67
N THR A 331 -17.95 -28.92 59.83
CA THR A 331 -16.98 -29.80 59.14
C THR A 331 -17.27 -31.30 59.42
N PRO A 332 -16.77 -32.24 58.59
CA PRO A 332 -15.41 -32.79 58.82
C PRO A 332 -14.57 -33.12 57.57
N ASN A 333 -13.26 -32.92 57.72
CA ASN A 333 -12.10 -33.69 57.24
C ASN A 333 -12.27 -34.72 56.10
N HIS A 334 -11.35 -34.69 55.12
CA HIS A 334 -10.30 -35.72 55.02
C HIS A 334 -9.20 -35.44 53.96
N LEU A 335 -7.96 -35.71 54.40
CA LEU A 335 -6.80 -36.29 53.67
C LEU A 335 -5.96 -35.48 52.65
N LYS A 336 -4.82 -34.99 53.18
CA LYS A 336 -3.41 -35.10 52.70
C LYS A 336 -3.16 -36.34 51.80
N LYS A 337 -2.26 -36.42 50.82
CA LYS A 337 -0.92 -35.83 50.56
C LYS A 337 -0.46 -36.20 49.11
N PRO A 338 0.66 -35.65 48.58
CA PRO A 338 1.18 -35.82 47.21
C PRO A 338 2.44 -36.73 47.12
N LEU A 339 2.80 -37.17 45.90
CA LEU A 339 4.13 -37.68 45.47
C LEU A 339 4.18 -37.51 43.92
N SER A 340 5.09 -36.77 43.27
CA SER A 340 6.55 -36.80 43.15
C SER A 340 7.11 -37.80 42.13
N ASP A 341 7.82 -37.22 41.14
CA ASP A 341 9.09 -37.63 40.52
C ASP A 341 9.17 -38.61 39.32
N LYS A 342 9.80 -38.05 38.26
CA LYS A 342 10.90 -38.55 37.40
C LYS A 342 10.69 -39.81 36.54
N SER A 343 10.89 -39.66 35.22
CA SER A 343 12.20 -39.86 34.58
C SER A 343 12.15 -39.79 33.04
N SER A 344 13.25 -39.28 32.45
CA SER A 344 13.82 -39.45 31.09
C SER A 344 13.33 -40.64 30.24
N THR A 345 13.38 -40.66 28.89
CA THR A 345 14.61 -40.60 28.07
C THR A 345 14.33 -40.57 26.53
N LYS A 346 15.25 -39.95 25.76
CA LYS A 346 15.73 -40.21 24.38
C LYS A 346 14.75 -40.16 23.18
N VAL A 347 14.91 -39.22 22.24
CA VAL A 347 15.85 -39.16 21.08
C VAL A 347 15.56 -40.22 20.01
N ASN A 348 15.22 -39.76 18.79
CA ASN A 348 15.66 -40.38 17.54
C ASN A 348 15.68 -39.35 16.39
N ASN A 349 16.89 -39.16 15.85
CA ASN A 349 17.17 -38.54 14.55
C ASN A 349 16.91 -39.57 13.44
N LEU A 350 16.45 -39.11 12.27
CA LEU A 350 16.55 -39.84 11.01
C LEU A 350 17.05 -38.89 9.93
N ASN A 351 18.25 -39.19 9.44
CA ASN A 351 18.92 -38.61 8.27
C ASN A 351 19.02 -39.73 7.21
N PHE A 352 18.62 -39.43 5.98
CA PHE A 352 19.02 -40.06 4.71
C PHE A 352 18.64 -39.00 3.64
N ASN A 353 19.38 -38.70 2.58
CA ASN A 353 20.38 -39.47 1.88
C ASN A 353 21.29 -38.57 1.04
N ASP A 354 22.43 -39.13 0.67
CA ASP A 354 23.58 -38.55 -0.01
C ASP A 354 23.53 -38.79 -1.54
N LYS A 355 24.41 -38.06 -2.24
CA LYS A 355 25.07 -38.36 -3.53
C LYS A 355 24.68 -37.64 -4.82
N THR A 356 25.76 -37.06 -5.34
CA THR A 356 26.09 -36.49 -6.65
C THR A 356 26.22 -37.54 -7.76
N LYS A 357 25.91 -37.16 -9.02
CA LYS A 357 26.80 -37.22 -10.21
C LYS A 357 26.09 -36.86 -11.53
N LYS A 358 26.87 -36.19 -12.39
CA LYS A 358 26.71 -35.81 -13.81
C LYS A 358 25.88 -34.59 -14.15
#